data_AF-A0A7R9M1H1-F1
#
_entry.id   AF-A0A7R9M1H1-F1
#
_cell.length_a   1.000
_cell.length_b   1.000
_cell.length_c   1.000
_cell.angle_alpha   90.00
_cell.angle_beta   90.00
_cell.angle_gamma   90.00
#
_symmetry.space_group_name_H-M   'P 1'
#
loop_
_entity.id
_entity.type
_entity.pdbx_description
1 polymer ?
#
loop_
_entity_poly.entity_id
_entity_poly.type
_entity_poly.pdbx_seq_one_letter_code
_entity_poly.pdbx_strand_id
1 'polypeptide(L)'
;MHCVQAFIAETLRYRTAAPVGSPRVTLCDTTIAGKYAIANNTIVLQHSYNMLLDDHHWSHANQFDPGRFQYNGQFVKPRSTPFMPFGSGR
;
A
#
# COMPACT_ATOMS: atom_id res chain seq x y z
N MET A 1 20.72 13.09 1.83
CA MET A 1 20.51 11.63 1.91
C MET A 1 19.28 11.20 1.10
N HIS A 2 19.14 11.65 -0.16
CA HIS A 2 17.91 11.45 -0.95
C HIS A 2 17.85 10.07 -1.62
N CYS A 3 18.98 9.53 -2.07
CA CYS A 3 19.06 8.20 -2.69
C CYS A 3 18.67 7.09 -1.70
N VAL A 4 19.09 7.20 -0.44
CA VAL A 4 18.76 6.21 0.59
C VAL A 4 17.26 6.20 0.90
N GLN A 5 16.63 7.37 0.97
CA GLN A 5 15.18 7.47 1.19
C GLN A 5 14.39 6.83 0.04
N ALA A 6 14.82 7.08 -1.20
CA ALA A 6 14.22 6.49 -2.39
C ALA A 6 14.38 4.96 -2.42
N PHE A 7 15.56 4.45 -2.08
CA PHE A 7 15.83 3.02 -1.97
C PHE A 7 14.95 2.35 -0.90
N ILE A 8 14.83 2.96 0.27
CA ILE A 8 13.97 2.44 1.35
C ILE A 8 12.51 2.43 0.91
N ALA A 9 12.03 3.51 0.29
CA ALA A 9 10.66 3.59 -0.20
C ALA A 9 10.36 2.49 -1.24
N GLU A 10 11.25 2.28 -2.21
CA GLU A 10 11.08 1.22 -3.21
C GLU A 10 11.19 -0.18 -2.62
N THR A 11 12.03 -0.37 -1.61
CA THR A 11 12.10 -1.64 -0.85
C THR A 11 10.76 -1.95 -0.18
N LEU A 12 10.17 -0.96 0.51
CA LEU A 12 8.88 -1.11 1.19
C LEU A 12 7.72 -1.36 0.21
N ARG A 13 7.78 -0.82 -1.01
CA ARG A 13 6.80 -1.07 -2.06
C ARG A 13 6.97 -2.47 -2.66
N TYR A 14 8.17 -2.78 -3.17
CA TYR A 14 8.45 -3.98 -3.95
C TYR A 14 8.48 -5.26 -3.11
N ARG A 15 8.89 -5.14 -1.84
CA ARG A 15 8.93 -6.21 -0.85
C ARG A 15 8.31 -5.74 0.46
N THR A 16 7.00 -5.50 0.43
CA THR A 16 6.25 -5.17 1.64
C THR A 16 6.37 -6.29 2.68
N ALA A 17 6.66 -5.92 3.93
CA ALA A 17 6.75 -6.86 5.04
C ALA A 17 5.38 -7.45 5.44
N ALA A 18 4.29 -6.76 5.10
CA ALA A 18 2.93 -7.13 5.47
C ALA A 18 2.03 -7.20 4.21
N PRO A 19 2.15 -8.25 3.38
CA PRO A 19 1.43 -8.35 2.11
C PRO A 19 -0.10 -8.35 2.25
N VAL A 20 -0.62 -8.84 3.37
CA VAL A 20 -2.06 -8.90 3.70
C VAL A 20 -2.46 -8.02 4.89
N GLY A 21 -1.56 -7.12 5.32
CA GLY A 21 -1.76 -6.25 6.48
C GLY A 21 -2.03 -7.00 7.78
N SER A 22 -2.32 -6.25 8.85
CA SER A 22 -2.86 -6.83 10.08
C SER A 22 -4.35 -7.08 9.93
N PRO A 23 -4.90 -8.23 10.38
CA PRO A 23 -6.33 -8.47 10.36
C PRO A 23 -7.10 -7.36 11.09
N ARG A 24 -8.14 -6.85 10.44
CA ARG A 24 -9.12 -5.94 11.05
C ARG A 24 -10.45 -6.69 11.23
N VAL A 25 -11.30 -6.19 12.11
CA VAL A 25 -12.62 -6.78 12.39
C VAL A 25 -13.69 -5.70 12.30
N THR A 26 -14.82 -6.01 11.67
CA THR A 26 -15.97 -5.11 11.65
C THR A 26 -16.58 -5.00 13.06
N LEU A 27 -16.88 -3.78 13.49
CA LEU A 27 -17.44 -3.51 14.82
C LEU A 27 -18.97 -3.62 14.88
N CYS A 28 -19.61 -3.62 13.71
CA CYS A 28 -21.05 -3.75 13.53
C CYS A 28 -21.34 -4.22 12.10
N ASP A 29 -22.60 -4.58 11.83
CA ASP A 29 -23.07 -4.81 10.47
C ASP A 29 -22.86 -3.54 9.64
N THR A 30 -22.22 -3.69 8.48
CA THR A 30 -21.86 -2.57 7.62
C THR A 30 -22.03 -2.92 6.15
N THR A 31 -21.88 -1.92 5.27
CA THR A 31 -21.98 -2.11 3.82
C THR A 31 -20.75 -1.53 3.13
N ILE A 32 -20.09 -2.33 2.30
CA ILE A 32 -18.97 -1.88 1.46
C ILE A 32 -19.48 -1.55 0.05
N ALA A 33 -18.98 -0.45 -0.52
CA ALA A 33 -19.34 0.05 -1.86
C ALA A 33 -20.86 0.23 -2.09
N GLY A 34 -21.63 0.42 -1.01
CA GLY A 34 -23.08 0.54 -1.05
C GLY A 34 -23.84 -0.72 -1.50
N LYS A 35 -23.16 -1.88 -1.59
CA LYS A 35 -23.73 -3.10 -2.19
C LYS A 35 -23.47 -4.36 -1.38
N TYR A 36 -22.32 -4.46 -0.72
CA TYR A 36 -21.92 -5.68 -0.03
C TYR A 36 -22.19 -5.57 1.45
N ALA A 37 -23.20 -6.28 1.95
CA ALA A 37 -23.46 -6.39 3.38
C ALA A 37 -22.37 -7.25 4.04
N ILE A 38 -21.74 -6.71 5.08
CA ILE A 38 -20.71 -7.37 5.86
C ILE A 38 -21.20 -7.44 7.30
N ALA A 39 -21.31 -8.65 7.84
CA ALA A 39 -21.77 -8.85 9.21
C ALA A 39 -20.74 -8.32 10.22
N ASN A 40 -21.20 -8.01 11.43
CA ASN A 40 -20.37 -7.76 12.60
C ASN A 40 -19.40 -8.93 12.83
N ASN A 41 -18.22 -8.64 13.39
CA ASN A 41 -17.14 -9.60 13.66
C ASN A 41 -16.53 -10.28 12.41
N THR A 42 -16.77 -9.74 11.21
CA THR A 42 -16.10 -10.24 9.99
C THR A 42 -14.65 -9.80 9.97
N ILE A 43 -13.73 -10.74 9.74
CA ILE A 43 -12.31 -10.45 9.53
C ILE A 43 -12.10 -9.83 8.15
N VAL A 44 -11.45 -8.68 8.10
CA VAL A 44 -11.07 -7.96 6.89
C VAL A 44 -9.55 -7.98 6.76
N LEU A 45 -9.06 -8.54 5.66
CA LEU A 45 -7.64 -8.58 5.31
C LEU A 45 -7.36 -7.60 4.18
N GLN A 46 -6.44 -6.65 4.40
CA GLN A 46 -6.07 -5.68 3.37
C GLN A 46 -4.97 -6.27 2.48
N HIS A 47 -5.29 -6.59 1.23
CA HIS A 47 -4.31 -7.15 0.29
C HIS A 47 -3.38 -6.08 -0.30
N SER A 48 -2.52 -5.51 0.54
CA SER A 48 -1.57 -4.45 0.19
C SER A 48 -0.59 -4.84 -0.90
N TYR A 49 -0.19 -6.11 -0.97
CA TYR A 49 0.75 -6.61 -1.99
C TYR A 49 0.27 -6.34 -3.41
N ASN A 50 -0.99 -6.71 -3.70
CA ASN A 50 -1.59 -6.48 -5.01
C ASN A 50 -1.61 -4.99 -5.36
N MET A 51 -1.97 -4.12 -4.42
CA MET A 51 -2.01 -2.66 -4.65
C MET A 51 -0.61 -2.06 -4.89
N LEU A 52 0.43 -2.58 -4.22
CA LEU A 52 1.80 -2.09 -4.36
C LEU A 52 2.50 -2.57 -5.65
N LEU A 53 1.98 -3.63 -6.27
CA LEU A 53 2.46 -4.20 -7.53
C LEU A 53 1.47 -4.03 -8.70
N ASP A 54 0.44 -3.21 -8.53
CA ASP A 54 -0.54 -2.94 -9.58
C ASP A 54 0.03 -1.96 -10.61
N ASP A 55 0.10 -2.39 -11.87
CA ASP A 55 0.58 -1.59 -12.99
C ASP A 55 -0.33 -0.38 -13.31
N HIS A 56 -1.58 -0.37 -12.84
CA HIS A 56 -2.44 0.81 -12.93
C HIS A 56 -1.96 1.97 -12.05
N HIS A 57 -1.21 1.65 -11.00
CA HIS A 57 -0.74 2.61 -10.01
C HIS A 57 0.78 2.85 -10.07
N TRP A 58 1.53 1.87 -10.55
CA TRP A 58 2.99 1.89 -10.61
C TRP A 58 3.47 1.49 -12.00
N SER A 59 4.20 2.37 -12.70
CA SER A 59 4.79 2.00 -14.00
C SER A 59 5.84 0.89 -13.81
N HIS A 60 5.76 -0.18 -14.61
CA HIS A 60 6.65 -1.34 -14.48
C HIS A 60 6.72 -1.85 -13.02
N ALA A 61 5.56 -2.14 -12.42
CA ALA A 61 5.44 -2.36 -10.98
C ALA A 61 6.30 -3.53 -10.46
N ASN A 62 6.55 -4.51 -11.33
CA ASN A 62 7.39 -5.67 -11.08
C ASN A 62 8.91 -5.41 -11.18
N GLN A 63 9.33 -4.19 -11.49
CA GLN A 63 10.74 -3.80 -11.48
C GLN A 63 11.07 -3.07 -10.18
N PHE A 64 12.26 -3.34 -9.63
CA PHE A 64 12.81 -2.55 -8.54
C PHE A 64 13.51 -1.31 -9.10
N ASP A 65 12.91 -0.13 -8.93
CA ASP A 65 13.46 1.14 -9.38
C ASP A 65 13.27 2.24 -8.32
N PRO A 66 14.32 2.53 -7.52
CA PRO A 66 14.31 3.64 -6.58
C PRO A 66 14.04 5.01 -7.23
N GLY A 67 14.32 5.16 -8.52
CA GLY A 67 14.12 6.39 -9.28
C GLY A 67 12.66 6.89 -9.26
N ARG A 68 11.69 5.98 -9.05
CA ARG A 68 10.27 6.33 -8.85
C ARG A 68 10.02 7.33 -7.73
N PHE A 69 10.85 7.33 -6.70
CA PHE A 69 10.74 8.24 -5.57
C PHE A 69 11.74 9.40 -5.66
N GLN A 70 12.22 9.72 -6.86
CA GLN A 70 13.15 10.80 -7.08
C GLN A 70 12.66 11.75 -8.18
N TYR A 71 12.85 13.04 -7.96
CA TYR A 71 12.64 14.08 -8.97
C TYR A 71 13.74 15.12 -8.83
N ASN A 72 14.49 15.39 -9.90
CA ASN A 72 15.63 16.30 -9.90
C ASN A 72 16.65 16.02 -8.77
N GLY A 73 16.92 14.75 -8.49
CA GLY A 73 17.85 14.31 -7.45
C GLY A 73 17.33 14.43 -6.02
N GLN A 74 16.10 14.91 -5.83
CA GLN A 74 15.43 15.05 -4.54
C GLN A 74 14.47 13.89 -4.31
N PHE A 75 14.34 13.45 -3.05
CA PHE A 75 13.36 12.44 -2.67
C PHE A 75 11.95 13.01 -2.73
N VAL A 76 11.05 12.34 -3.45
CA VAL A 76 9.63 12.66 -3.52
C VAL A 76 8.87 11.69 -2.65
N LYS A 77 8.24 12.21 -1.59
CA LYS A 77 7.43 11.39 -0.69
C LYS A 77 6.22 10.83 -1.46
N PRO A 78 5.98 9.51 -1.42
CA PRO A 78 4.79 8.93 -2.02
C PRO A 78 3.50 9.46 -1.40
N ARG A 79 2.45 9.52 -2.22
CA ARG A 79 1.08 9.70 -1.72
C ARG A 79 0.66 8.48 -0.90
N SER A 80 -0.19 8.72 0.11
CA SER A 80 -0.68 7.67 1.01
C SER A 80 -1.40 6.53 0.28
N THR A 81 -2.07 6.80 -0.84
CA THR A 81 -2.56 5.74 -1.75
C THR A 81 -1.91 5.93 -3.11
N PRO A 82 -1.33 4.87 -3.71
CA PRO A 82 -1.32 3.45 -3.33
C PRO A 82 -0.24 3.03 -2.30
N PHE A 83 0.58 3.93 -1.76
CA PHE A 83 1.72 3.54 -0.91
C PHE A 83 1.36 3.44 0.58
N MET A 84 0.93 2.24 1.01
CA MET A 84 0.58 1.94 2.41
C MET A 84 1.36 0.77 3.00
N PRO A 85 2.70 0.84 3.10
CA PRO A 85 3.51 -0.27 3.64
C PRO A 85 3.23 -0.56 5.13
N PHE A 86 2.57 0.36 5.84
CA PHE A 86 2.22 0.25 7.26
C PHE A 86 0.71 0.30 7.52
N GLY A 87 -0.11 0.06 6.48
CA GLY A 87 -1.56 0.21 6.57
C GLY A 87 -2.03 1.67 6.69
N SER A 88 -3.31 1.84 6.99
CA SER A 88 -3.96 3.15 7.19
C SER A 88 -5.22 3.00 8.05
N GLY A 89 -5.74 4.11 8.57
CA GLY A 89 -6.95 4.15 9.39
C GLY A 89 -6.77 3.64 10.83
N ARG A 90 -7.86 3.70 11.60
CA ARG A 90 -7.96 3.11 12.95
C ARG A 90 -8.55 1.71 12.88
#